data_AF-A0AA37V4D2-F1
#
_entry.id   AF-A0AA37V4D2-F1
#
_cell.length_a   1.000
_cell.length_b   1.000
_cell.length_c   1.000
_cell.angle_alpha   90.00
_cell.angle_beta   90.00
_cell.angle_gamma   90.00
#
_symmetry.space_group_name_H-M   'P 1'
#
loop_
_entity.id
_entity.type
_entity.pdbx_description
1 polymer ?
#
loop_
_entity_poly.entity_id
_entity_poly.type
_entity_poly.pdbx_seq_one_letter_code
_entity_poly.pdbx_strand_id
1 'polypeptide(L)'
;MADREHDDSELLRSAVMAAINGAAPERRIEVATLCSELEPYFARLADAPGFKLQAGAFSSITLTQRTLDQIWILGYIAWQSLSAYAPLLMLTSGKADVGSAVLDTLPGQHAEEKAMAEGLRTVRHLSEVLDREHFEWPPHVPRPSPDGGRSQQEKAVADLNVIAAAYVFLHELHHLRCAKEARSFASVLDEELECDAFARGFLLDAVDQYVRDSAEERSAVLSKRGAGIALGCFILLHATRRSAWAGSSSHPPLAKRLRVLAARVDVPDDALHWRFLAALLLAVLRQDGSLPSSVPADSWRDACLKLIGVVESVA
;
A
#
# COMPACT_ATOMS: atom_id res chain seq x y z
N MET A 1 30.28 -17.69 3.79
CA MET A 1 29.21 -17.31 2.84
C MET A 1 27.86 -17.76 3.40
N ALA A 2 27.71 -19.05 3.75
CA ALA A 2 26.54 -19.57 4.46
C ALA A 2 26.19 -18.80 5.75
N ASP A 3 27.16 -18.49 6.62
CA ASP A 3 26.88 -17.71 7.85
C ASP A 3 26.37 -16.29 7.58
N ARG A 4 26.81 -15.63 6.50
CA ARG A 4 26.32 -14.28 6.13
C ARG A 4 24.93 -14.31 5.50
N GLU A 5 24.62 -15.35 4.73
CA GLU A 5 23.28 -15.55 4.15
C GLU A 5 22.27 -15.92 5.24
N HIS A 6 22.69 -16.70 6.24
CA HIS A 6 21.89 -17.02 7.41
C HIS A 6 21.60 -15.77 8.25
N ASP A 7 22.62 -14.96 8.57
CA ASP A 7 22.46 -13.71 9.33
C ASP A 7 21.54 -12.69 8.61
N ASP A 8 21.66 -12.52 7.29
CA ASP A 8 20.77 -11.61 6.55
C ASP A 8 19.32 -12.11 6.51
N SER A 9 19.11 -13.42 6.44
CA SER A 9 17.78 -14.04 6.51
C SER A 9 17.12 -13.81 7.87
N GLU A 10 17.85 -13.99 8.97
CA GLU A 10 17.34 -13.75 10.33
C GLU A 10 17.01 -12.27 10.59
N LEU A 11 17.86 -11.36 10.09
CA LEU A 11 17.60 -9.91 10.16
C LEU A 11 16.35 -9.53 9.37
N LEU A 12 16.22 -10.05 8.14
CA LEU A 12 15.08 -9.79 7.29
C LEU A 12 13.78 -10.34 7.90
N ARG A 13 13.81 -11.58 8.40
CA ARG A 13 12.69 -12.16 9.15
C ARG A 13 12.32 -11.27 10.34
N SER A 14 13.30 -10.84 11.12
CA SER A 14 13.05 -9.97 12.28
C SER A 14 12.40 -8.64 11.87
N ALA A 15 12.83 -8.04 10.76
CA ALA A 15 12.25 -6.81 10.22
C ALA A 15 10.80 -7.01 9.73
N VAL A 16 10.53 -8.10 9.00
CA VAL A 16 9.16 -8.45 8.55
C VAL A 16 8.24 -8.66 9.74
N MET A 17 8.70 -9.41 10.74
CA MET A 17 7.93 -9.64 11.96
C MET A 17 7.72 -8.36 12.75
N ALA A 18 8.69 -7.46 12.81
CA ALA A 18 8.54 -6.14 13.43
C ALA A 18 7.47 -5.32 12.69
N ALA A 19 7.43 -5.35 11.36
CA ALA A 19 6.42 -4.65 10.59
C ALA A 19 5.01 -5.18 10.85
N ILE A 20 4.81 -6.51 10.80
CA ILE A 20 3.50 -7.14 11.06
C ILE A 20 3.05 -6.88 12.51
N ASN A 21 3.95 -7.06 13.48
CA ASN A 21 3.66 -6.82 14.89
C ASN A 21 3.43 -5.34 15.21
N GLY A 22 4.06 -4.41 14.47
CA GLY A 22 3.82 -2.98 14.60
C GLY A 22 2.46 -2.58 14.03
N ALA A 23 2.03 -3.22 12.93
CA ALA A 23 0.76 -2.94 12.28
C ALA A 23 -0.45 -3.51 13.03
N ALA A 24 -0.34 -4.72 13.60
CA ALA A 24 -1.39 -5.41 14.35
C ALA A 24 -0.85 -6.09 15.62
N PRO A 25 -0.40 -5.32 16.63
CA PRO A 25 0.25 -5.86 17.83
C PRO A 25 -0.64 -6.80 18.64
N GLU A 26 -1.96 -6.60 18.61
CA GLU A 26 -2.94 -7.45 19.28
C GLU A 26 -2.98 -8.88 18.72
N ARG A 27 -2.43 -9.10 17.51
CA ARG A 27 -2.34 -10.41 16.83
C ARG A 27 -0.92 -10.99 16.84
N ARG A 28 -0.04 -10.50 17.72
CA ARG A 28 1.36 -10.98 17.84
C ARG A 28 1.47 -12.49 18.05
N ILE A 29 0.59 -13.07 18.88
CA ILE A 29 0.59 -14.51 19.14
C ILE A 29 0.20 -15.27 17.87
N GLU A 30 -0.81 -14.78 17.15
CA GLU A 30 -1.28 -15.42 15.92
C GLU A 30 -0.21 -15.43 14.82
N VAL A 31 0.51 -14.31 14.61
CA VAL A 31 1.61 -14.31 13.63
C VAL A 31 2.76 -15.20 14.08
N ALA A 32 3.06 -15.29 15.39
CA ALA A 32 4.08 -16.19 15.89
C ALA A 32 3.71 -17.66 15.64
N THR A 33 2.45 -18.04 15.87
CA THR A 33 1.91 -19.36 15.54
C THR A 33 2.01 -19.63 14.05
N LEU A 34 1.56 -18.70 13.20
CA LEU A 34 1.65 -18.82 11.74
C LEU A 34 3.09 -19.03 11.28
N CYS A 35 4.06 -18.29 11.82
CA CYS A 35 5.47 -18.48 11.48
C CYS A 35 6.05 -19.79 12.00
N SER A 36 5.61 -20.27 13.16
CA SER A 36 6.02 -21.59 13.67
C SER A 36 5.44 -22.72 12.83
N GLU A 37 4.23 -22.53 12.30
CA GLU A 37 3.58 -23.52 11.43
C GLU A 37 4.20 -23.50 10.04
N LEU A 38 4.39 -22.35 9.42
CA LEU A 38 4.87 -22.26 8.04
C LEU A 38 6.40 -22.41 7.90
N GLU A 39 7.15 -22.10 8.97
CA GLU A 39 8.61 -21.99 8.97
C GLU A 39 9.14 -21.18 7.76
N PRO A 40 8.66 -19.94 7.55
CA PRO A 40 8.98 -19.20 6.33
C PRO A 40 10.45 -18.80 6.28
N TYR A 41 11.09 -19.06 5.15
CA TYR A 41 12.46 -18.64 4.87
C TYR A 41 12.47 -17.31 4.11
N PHE A 42 12.89 -16.23 4.75
CA PHE A 42 12.99 -14.93 4.10
C PHE A 42 14.36 -14.76 3.45
N ALA A 43 14.39 -14.48 2.15
CA ALA A 43 15.64 -14.35 1.42
C ALA A 43 15.70 -13.03 0.64
N ARG A 44 16.80 -12.31 0.82
CA ARG A 44 17.14 -11.18 -0.03
C ARG A 44 17.87 -11.68 -1.27
N LEU A 45 17.26 -11.50 -2.44
CA LEU A 45 17.88 -11.81 -3.71
C LEU A 45 18.87 -10.71 -4.10
N ALA A 46 19.80 -11.08 -5.00
CA ALA A 46 20.64 -10.10 -5.69
C ALA A 46 19.78 -9.04 -6.37
N ASP A 47 20.31 -7.82 -6.47
CA ASP A 47 19.60 -6.73 -7.10
C ASP A 47 19.25 -7.06 -8.56
N ALA A 48 18.02 -6.70 -8.94
CA ALA A 48 17.49 -6.92 -10.28
C ALA A 48 16.43 -5.85 -10.59
N PRO A 49 16.29 -5.42 -11.85
CA PRO A 49 15.25 -4.49 -12.26
C PRO A 49 13.84 -5.01 -11.93
N GLY A 50 12.93 -4.08 -11.66
CA GLY A 50 11.53 -4.34 -11.33
C GLY A 50 11.22 -4.34 -9.84
N PHE A 51 9.97 -4.64 -9.54
CA PHE A 51 9.49 -4.99 -8.21
C PHE A 51 9.55 -6.51 -8.06
N LYS A 52 10.19 -6.99 -6.99
CA LYS A 52 10.45 -8.41 -6.70
C LYS A 52 10.11 -8.68 -5.25
N LEU A 53 8.91 -9.20 -5.03
CA LEU A 53 8.45 -9.78 -3.77
C LEU A 53 7.48 -10.89 -4.14
N GLN A 54 7.80 -12.10 -3.74
CA GLN A 54 6.95 -13.26 -4.03
C GLN A 54 7.24 -14.39 -3.04
N ALA A 55 6.18 -15.10 -2.69
CA ALA A 55 6.24 -16.45 -2.17
C ALA A 55 6.83 -17.40 -3.25
N GLY A 56 7.83 -18.17 -2.86
CA GLY A 56 8.54 -19.11 -3.71
C GLY A 56 8.40 -20.56 -3.23
N ALA A 57 9.04 -21.47 -3.96
CA ALA A 57 9.14 -22.86 -3.55
C ALA A 57 9.78 -23.01 -2.16
N PHE A 58 9.50 -24.12 -1.49
CA PHE A 58 10.09 -24.47 -0.19
C PHE A 58 9.84 -23.43 0.92
N SER A 59 8.61 -22.91 1.02
CA SER A 59 8.22 -21.94 2.06
C SER A 59 9.07 -20.66 2.08
N SER A 60 9.58 -20.23 0.93
CA SER A 60 10.41 -19.03 0.86
C SER A 60 9.59 -17.78 0.54
N ILE A 61 9.96 -16.64 1.13
CA ILE A 61 9.53 -15.32 0.68
C ILE A 61 10.78 -14.58 0.21
N THR A 62 10.83 -14.27 -1.07
CA THR A 62 12.01 -13.70 -1.71
C THR A 62 11.75 -12.25 -2.10
N LEU A 63 12.74 -11.38 -1.87
CA LEU A 63 12.66 -9.98 -2.28
C LEU A 63 14.01 -9.34 -2.60
N THR A 64 14.00 -8.19 -3.27
CA THR A 64 15.20 -7.36 -3.48
C THR A 64 15.19 -6.13 -2.57
N GLN A 65 16.37 -5.59 -2.23
CA GLN A 65 16.46 -4.30 -1.52
C GLN A 65 15.75 -3.17 -2.29
N ARG A 66 15.85 -3.21 -3.61
CA ARG A 66 15.15 -2.29 -4.52
C ARG A 66 13.64 -2.28 -4.30
N THR A 67 13.04 -3.43 -3.99
CA THR A 67 11.61 -3.53 -3.70
C THR A 67 11.23 -2.81 -2.41
N LEU A 68 12.06 -2.93 -1.37
CA LEU A 68 11.88 -2.17 -0.11
C LEU A 68 12.04 -0.66 -0.34
N ASP A 69 13.02 -0.26 -1.16
CA ASP A 69 13.24 1.14 -1.51
C ASP A 69 12.05 1.71 -2.31
N GLN A 70 11.48 0.94 -3.24
CA GLN A 70 10.26 1.32 -3.97
C GLN A 70 9.07 1.49 -3.04
N ILE A 71 8.81 0.53 -2.14
CA ILE A 71 7.77 0.63 -1.10
C ILE A 71 7.93 1.93 -0.31
N TRP A 72 9.15 2.19 0.16
CA TRP A 72 9.44 3.36 0.98
C TRP A 72 9.18 4.67 0.25
N ILE A 73 9.74 4.84 -0.95
CA ILE A 73 9.59 6.06 -1.76
C ILE A 73 8.12 6.27 -2.15
N LEU A 74 7.41 5.20 -2.54
CA LEU A 74 5.99 5.27 -2.88
C LEU A 74 5.12 5.75 -1.72
N GLY A 75 5.45 5.43 -0.46
CA GLY A 75 4.78 6.00 0.70
C GLY A 75 4.86 7.52 0.79
N TYR A 76 6.04 8.09 0.51
CA TYR A 76 6.22 9.55 0.51
C TYR A 76 5.49 10.22 -0.65
N ILE A 77 5.46 9.58 -1.83
CA ILE A 77 4.70 10.07 -2.98
C ILE A 77 3.20 9.98 -2.73
N ALA A 78 2.75 8.90 -2.11
CA ALA A 78 1.37 8.73 -1.68
C ALA A 78 0.95 9.83 -0.70
N TRP A 79 1.80 10.15 0.27
CA TRP A 79 1.57 11.27 1.16
C TRP A 79 1.56 12.61 0.43
N GLN A 80 2.43 12.79 -0.57
CA GLN A 80 2.42 13.98 -1.40
C GLN A 80 1.10 14.15 -2.17
N SER A 81 0.43 13.06 -2.56
CA SER A 81 -0.92 13.16 -3.12
C SER A 81 -1.90 13.78 -2.12
N LEU A 82 -1.82 13.39 -0.84
CA LEU A 82 -2.65 13.98 0.21
C LEU A 82 -2.40 15.48 0.35
N SER A 83 -1.13 15.91 0.30
CA SER A 83 -0.77 17.35 0.29
C SER A 83 -1.30 18.07 -0.95
N ALA A 84 -1.14 17.47 -2.13
CA ALA A 84 -1.57 18.04 -3.40
C ALA A 84 -3.08 18.32 -3.43
N TYR A 85 -3.87 17.40 -2.91
CA TYR A 85 -5.33 17.51 -2.89
C TYR A 85 -5.88 18.05 -1.57
N ALA A 86 -5.03 18.40 -0.59
CA ALA A 86 -5.45 18.91 0.71
C ALA A 86 -6.41 20.12 0.62
N PRO A 87 -6.21 21.12 -0.26
CA PRO A 87 -7.15 22.23 -0.38
C PRO A 87 -8.56 21.76 -0.76
N LEU A 88 -8.67 20.85 -1.74
CA LEU A 88 -9.95 20.25 -2.11
C LEU A 88 -10.55 19.48 -0.92
N LEU A 89 -9.72 18.67 -0.26
CA LEU A 89 -10.12 17.85 0.88
C LEU A 89 -10.68 18.67 2.04
N MET A 90 -10.08 19.84 2.30
CA MET A 90 -10.47 20.75 3.39
C MET A 90 -11.69 21.61 3.04
N LEU A 91 -11.81 22.05 1.78
CA LEU A 91 -12.86 22.98 1.37
C LEU A 91 -14.22 22.32 1.15
N THR A 92 -14.24 21.06 0.71
CA THR A 92 -15.50 20.48 0.22
C THR A 92 -16.14 19.51 1.20
N SER A 93 -15.42 19.02 2.22
CA SER A 93 -15.89 17.91 3.08
C SER A 93 -16.46 16.72 2.29
N GLY A 94 -16.08 16.59 1.00
CA GLY A 94 -16.63 15.62 0.05
C GLY A 94 -17.99 15.99 -0.55
N LYS A 95 -18.60 17.11 -0.16
CA LYS A 95 -19.87 17.66 -0.69
C LYS A 95 -19.63 18.66 -1.81
N ALA A 96 -18.88 18.24 -2.83
CA ALA A 96 -18.66 19.05 -4.03
C ALA A 96 -18.18 18.18 -5.19
N ASP A 97 -18.01 18.83 -6.32
CA ASP A 97 -17.35 18.25 -7.48
C ASP A 97 -15.84 18.11 -7.25
N VAL A 98 -15.30 16.90 -7.46
CA VAL A 98 -13.86 16.58 -7.33
C VAL A 98 -13.19 16.31 -8.69
N GLY A 99 -13.85 16.67 -9.79
CA GLY A 99 -13.33 16.54 -11.15
C GLY A 99 -12.19 17.50 -11.48
N SER A 100 -11.57 17.27 -12.63
CA SER A 100 -10.41 18.05 -13.11
C SER A 100 -10.67 19.55 -13.20
N ALA A 101 -11.88 19.97 -13.60
CA ALA A 101 -12.21 21.39 -13.74
C ALA A 101 -12.11 22.17 -12.42
N VAL A 102 -12.46 21.54 -11.29
CA VAL A 102 -12.33 22.17 -9.97
C VAL A 102 -10.87 22.25 -9.55
N LEU A 103 -10.13 21.16 -9.74
CA LEU A 103 -8.70 21.09 -9.39
C LEU A 103 -7.87 22.14 -10.13
N ASP A 104 -8.16 22.38 -11.40
CA ASP A 104 -7.48 23.39 -12.23
C ASP A 104 -7.62 24.82 -11.69
N THR A 105 -8.60 25.07 -10.82
CA THR A 105 -8.80 26.38 -10.17
C THR A 105 -8.07 26.52 -8.83
N LEU A 106 -7.56 25.43 -8.26
CA LEU A 106 -6.95 25.45 -6.93
C LEU A 106 -5.54 26.06 -6.95
N PRO A 107 -5.24 27.03 -6.08
CA PRO A 107 -3.91 27.60 -5.98
C PRO A 107 -2.85 26.55 -5.64
N GLY A 108 -1.74 26.54 -6.38
CA GLY A 108 -0.62 25.62 -6.12
C GLY A 108 -0.81 24.19 -6.63
N GLN A 109 -2.02 23.81 -7.07
CA GLN A 109 -2.34 22.45 -7.54
C GLN A 109 -1.34 21.94 -8.58
N HIS A 110 -1.04 22.75 -9.60
CA HIS A 110 -0.14 22.33 -10.68
C HIS A 110 1.30 22.07 -10.21
N ALA A 111 1.78 22.81 -9.20
CA ALA A 111 3.10 22.60 -8.63
C ALA A 111 3.17 21.29 -7.83
N GLU A 112 2.14 21.01 -7.03
CA GLU A 112 2.02 19.76 -6.28
C GLU A 112 1.86 18.54 -7.21
N GLU A 113 1.04 18.65 -8.25
CA GLU A 113 0.89 17.62 -9.29
C GLU A 113 2.22 17.34 -10.01
N LYS A 114 2.99 18.39 -10.33
CA LYS A 114 4.31 18.25 -10.94
C LYS A 114 5.28 17.51 -10.02
N ALA A 115 5.32 17.88 -8.74
CA ALA A 115 6.23 17.28 -7.78
C ALA A 115 5.87 15.81 -7.49
N MET A 116 4.58 15.47 -7.45
CA MET A 116 4.12 14.09 -7.37
C MET A 116 4.50 13.29 -8.64
N ALA A 117 4.34 13.88 -9.82
CA ALA A 117 4.74 13.25 -11.09
C ALA A 117 6.25 13.00 -11.15
N GLU A 118 7.07 13.92 -10.61
CA GLU A 118 8.52 13.74 -10.44
C GLU A 118 8.82 12.54 -9.55
N GLY A 119 8.16 12.43 -8.39
CA GLY A 119 8.29 11.27 -7.51
C GLY A 119 7.97 9.94 -8.20
N LEU A 120 6.86 9.86 -8.92
CA LEU A 120 6.49 8.65 -9.68
C LEU A 120 7.52 8.31 -10.78
N ARG A 121 8.10 9.31 -11.43
CA ARG A 121 9.21 9.11 -12.38
C ARG A 121 10.45 8.58 -11.67
N THR A 122 10.76 9.05 -10.46
CA THR A 122 11.87 8.56 -9.66
C THR A 122 11.70 7.08 -9.28
N VAL A 123 10.50 6.66 -8.89
CA VAL A 123 10.23 5.23 -8.61
C VAL A 123 10.34 4.38 -9.87
N ARG A 124 9.84 4.86 -11.02
CA ARG A 124 10.00 4.17 -12.31
C ARG A 124 11.47 4.03 -12.68
N HIS A 125 12.25 5.10 -12.51
CA HIS A 125 13.69 5.07 -12.72
C HIS A 125 14.36 4.04 -11.80
N LEU A 126 14.04 4.03 -10.50
CA LEU A 126 14.49 3.00 -9.56
C LEU A 126 14.08 1.60 -10.00
N SER A 127 12.96 1.41 -10.69
CA SER A 127 12.57 0.09 -11.20
C SER A 127 13.39 -0.33 -12.43
N GLU A 128 13.96 0.61 -13.18
CA GLU A 128 14.57 0.37 -14.51
C GLU A 128 16.10 0.40 -14.49
N VAL A 129 16.74 1.10 -13.54
CA VAL A 129 18.21 1.17 -13.48
C VAL A 129 18.83 -0.24 -13.37
N LEU A 130 19.88 -0.50 -14.14
CA LEU A 130 20.56 -1.80 -14.14
C LEU A 130 21.23 -2.11 -12.81
N ASP A 131 21.77 -1.09 -12.16
CA ASP A 131 22.46 -1.19 -10.88
C ASP A 131 21.87 -0.16 -9.91
N ARG A 132 21.32 -0.66 -8.81
CA ARG A 132 20.74 0.15 -7.74
C ARG A 132 21.76 1.09 -7.10
N GLU A 133 23.05 0.74 -7.06
CA GLU A 133 24.06 1.58 -6.41
C GLU A 133 24.27 2.92 -7.15
N HIS A 134 23.91 2.99 -8.43
CA HIS A 134 23.91 4.22 -9.22
C HIS A 134 22.60 5.03 -9.12
N PHE A 135 21.62 4.56 -8.35
CA PHE A 135 20.37 5.29 -8.16
C PHE A 135 20.57 6.47 -7.19
N GLU A 136 20.31 7.67 -7.69
CA GLU A 136 20.30 8.88 -6.87
C GLU A 136 19.01 8.95 -6.05
N TRP A 137 19.16 8.92 -4.73
CA TRP A 137 18.03 8.99 -3.82
C TRP A 137 17.34 10.36 -3.88
N PRO A 138 16.00 10.42 -4.02
CA PRO A 138 15.29 11.69 -4.13
C PRO A 138 15.51 12.58 -2.88
N PRO A 139 15.91 13.85 -3.04
CA PRO A 139 16.39 14.69 -1.92
C PRO A 139 15.31 15.04 -0.89
N HIS A 140 14.04 14.98 -1.29
CA HIS A 140 12.88 15.30 -0.44
C HIS A 140 12.29 14.06 0.25
N VAL A 141 12.81 12.87 -0.05
CA VAL A 141 12.42 11.63 0.63
C VAL A 141 13.52 11.29 1.63
N PRO A 142 13.25 11.22 2.93
CA PRO A 142 14.26 10.74 3.88
C PRO A 142 14.57 9.27 3.60
N ARG A 143 15.81 8.85 3.85
CA ARG A 143 16.14 7.42 3.82
C ARG A 143 15.45 6.69 4.98
N PRO A 144 15.13 5.39 4.85
CA PRO A 144 14.63 4.59 5.95
C PRO A 144 15.53 4.73 7.18
N SER A 145 14.91 4.95 8.35
CA SER A 145 15.64 5.04 9.62
C SER A 145 14.85 4.32 10.73
N PRO A 146 15.52 3.79 11.77
CA PRO A 146 14.86 3.11 12.87
C PRO A 146 13.83 3.99 13.60
N ASP A 147 14.04 5.30 13.62
CA ASP A 147 13.17 6.25 14.32
C ASP A 147 11.95 6.69 13.50
N GLY A 148 11.80 6.18 12.27
CA GLY A 148 10.68 6.49 11.37
C GLY A 148 10.66 7.92 10.83
N GLY A 149 11.58 8.79 11.26
CA GLY A 149 11.67 10.17 10.78
C GLY A 149 11.87 11.20 11.89
N ARG A 150 12.21 12.42 11.49
CA ARG A 150 12.50 13.54 12.39
C ARG A 150 11.25 14.36 12.71
N SER A 151 10.32 14.47 11.77
CA SER A 151 9.06 15.21 11.91
C SER A 151 7.88 14.27 12.19
N GLN A 152 6.77 14.84 12.70
CA GLN A 152 5.52 14.06 12.88
C GLN A 152 4.99 13.53 11.54
N GLN A 153 5.15 14.30 10.47
CA GLN A 153 4.77 13.89 9.12
C GLN A 153 5.59 12.69 8.65
N GLU A 154 6.93 12.73 8.78
CA GLU A 154 7.77 11.61 8.38
C GLU A 154 7.41 10.34 9.15
N LYS A 155 7.14 10.46 10.46
CA LYS A 155 6.66 9.34 11.29
C LYS A 155 5.32 8.80 10.82
N ALA A 156 4.37 9.67 10.46
CA ALA A 156 3.08 9.24 9.92
C ALA A 156 3.23 8.49 8.58
N VAL A 157 4.12 8.95 7.70
CA VAL A 157 4.42 8.25 6.44
C VAL A 157 5.11 6.91 6.70
N ALA A 158 6.07 6.87 7.63
CA ALA A 158 6.73 5.64 8.02
C ALA A 158 5.75 4.61 8.61
N ASP A 159 4.81 5.04 9.46
CA ASP A 159 3.75 4.19 10.00
C ASP A 159 2.86 3.62 8.88
N LEU A 160 2.46 4.44 7.90
CA LEU A 160 1.70 3.97 6.74
C LEU A 160 2.51 2.96 5.91
N ASN A 161 3.80 3.20 5.71
CA ASN A 161 4.70 2.28 5.02
C ASN A 161 4.85 0.95 5.76
N VAL A 162 4.92 0.97 7.10
CA VAL A 162 4.97 -0.25 7.92
C VAL A 162 3.69 -1.05 7.77
N ILE A 163 2.52 -0.41 7.80
CA ILE A 163 1.23 -1.09 7.59
C ILE A 163 1.12 -1.64 6.16
N ALA A 164 1.54 -0.87 5.15
CA ALA A 164 1.55 -1.30 3.76
C ALA A 164 2.48 -2.51 3.55
N ALA A 165 3.69 -2.47 4.12
CA ALA A 165 4.63 -3.59 4.09
C ALA A 165 4.04 -4.82 4.80
N ALA A 166 3.44 -4.64 5.98
CA ALA A 166 2.76 -5.72 6.70
C ALA A 166 1.65 -6.36 5.85
N TYR A 167 0.83 -5.55 5.17
CA TYR A 167 -0.19 -6.03 4.25
C TYR A 167 0.40 -6.91 3.15
N VAL A 168 1.46 -6.46 2.47
CA VAL A 168 2.07 -7.23 1.38
C VAL A 168 2.76 -8.49 1.91
N PHE A 169 3.46 -8.45 3.05
CA PHE A 169 4.06 -9.66 3.62
C PHE A 169 3.03 -10.67 4.13
N LEU A 170 1.91 -10.21 4.69
CA LEU A 170 0.80 -11.09 5.09
C LEU A 170 0.16 -11.77 3.87
N HIS A 171 0.08 -11.07 2.75
CA HIS A 171 -0.38 -11.63 1.47
C HIS A 171 0.55 -12.78 1.04
N GLU A 172 1.86 -12.55 1.00
CA GLU A 172 2.84 -13.60 0.65
C GLU A 172 2.86 -14.78 1.64
N LEU A 173 2.72 -14.50 2.94
CA LEU A 173 2.61 -15.56 3.95
C LEU A 173 1.36 -16.42 3.73
N HIS A 174 0.27 -15.85 3.21
CA HIS A 174 -0.94 -16.61 2.91
C HIS A 174 -0.77 -17.52 1.70
N HIS A 175 -0.03 -17.10 0.66
CA HIS A 175 0.36 -18.01 -0.42
C HIS A 175 1.09 -19.24 0.11
N LEU A 176 2.04 -19.06 1.03
CA LEU A 176 2.75 -20.17 1.67
C LEU A 176 1.79 -21.09 2.45
N ARG A 177 0.83 -20.50 3.17
CA ARG A 177 -0.19 -21.26 3.89
C ARG A 177 -1.07 -22.08 2.94
N CYS A 178 -1.58 -21.46 1.88
CA CYS A 178 -2.37 -22.13 0.85
C CYS A 178 -1.62 -23.31 0.22
N ALA A 179 -0.34 -23.11 -0.11
CA ALA A 179 0.52 -24.16 -0.64
C ALA A 179 0.73 -25.31 0.36
N LYS A 180 0.99 -24.99 1.64
CA LYS A 180 1.19 -25.99 2.71
C LYS A 180 -0.07 -26.80 3.00
N GLU A 181 -1.23 -26.16 2.97
CA GLU A 181 -2.54 -26.79 3.16
C GLU A 181 -3.05 -27.51 1.90
N ALA A 182 -2.30 -27.48 0.80
CA ALA A 182 -2.71 -28.00 -0.51
C ALA A 182 -4.10 -27.49 -0.94
N ARG A 183 -4.40 -26.22 -0.64
CA ARG A 183 -5.66 -25.59 -1.03
C ARG A 183 -5.72 -25.52 -2.56
N SER A 184 -6.89 -25.87 -3.10
CA SER A 184 -7.16 -25.74 -4.53
C SER A 184 -8.06 -24.54 -4.78
N PHE A 185 -7.71 -23.79 -5.82
CA PHE A 185 -8.48 -22.64 -6.29
C PHE A 185 -8.89 -22.87 -7.74
N ALA A 186 -10.05 -22.32 -8.12
CA ALA A 186 -10.53 -22.44 -9.51
C ALA A 186 -9.64 -21.64 -10.48
N SER A 187 -8.97 -20.60 -9.99
CA SER A 187 -8.02 -19.78 -10.73
C SER A 187 -6.97 -19.16 -9.82
N VAL A 188 -5.85 -18.70 -10.39
CA VAL A 188 -4.84 -17.88 -9.68
C VAL A 188 -5.48 -16.62 -9.09
N LEU A 189 -6.45 -16.04 -9.78
CA LEU A 189 -7.14 -14.83 -9.31
C LEU A 189 -7.94 -15.06 -8.03
N ASP A 190 -8.49 -16.27 -7.84
CA ASP A 190 -9.21 -16.62 -6.62
C ASP A 190 -8.24 -16.78 -5.43
N GLU A 191 -7.05 -17.30 -5.68
CA GLU A 191 -5.98 -17.39 -4.68
C GLU A 191 -5.50 -15.98 -4.26
N GLU A 192 -5.25 -15.08 -5.21
CA GLU A 192 -4.84 -13.70 -4.92
C GLU A 192 -5.90 -12.95 -4.09
N LEU A 193 -7.18 -13.14 -4.41
CA LEU A 193 -8.29 -12.53 -3.66
C LEU A 193 -8.42 -13.11 -2.25
N GLU A 194 -8.13 -14.40 -2.07
CA GLU A 194 -8.06 -15.05 -0.76
C GLU A 194 -6.88 -14.50 0.06
N CYS A 195 -5.70 -14.34 -0.56
CA CYS A 195 -4.52 -13.77 0.10
C CYS A 195 -4.74 -12.30 0.50
N ASP A 196 -5.39 -11.51 -0.37
CA ASP A 196 -5.84 -10.15 -0.05
C ASP A 196 -6.87 -10.14 1.10
N ALA A 197 -7.79 -11.11 1.11
CA ALA A 197 -8.79 -11.22 2.15
C ALA A 197 -8.17 -11.56 3.51
N PHE A 198 -7.22 -12.49 3.53
CA PHE A 198 -6.45 -12.84 4.71
C PHE A 198 -5.67 -11.64 5.24
N ALA A 199 -4.86 -10.98 4.40
CA ALA A 199 -4.01 -9.86 4.82
C ALA A 199 -4.84 -8.68 5.35
N ARG A 200 -5.94 -8.36 4.67
CA ARG A 200 -6.88 -7.32 5.12
C ARG A 200 -7.57 -7.71 6.43
N GLY A 201 -8.08 -8.94 6.53
CA GLY A 201 -8.74 -9.44 7.75
C GLY A 201 -7.79 -9.42 8.93
N PHE A 202 -6.53 -9.80 8.70
CA PHE A 202 -5.49 -9.78 9.74
C PHE A 202 -5.30 -8.38 10.33
N LEU A 203 -5.32 -7.35 9.49
CA LEU A 203 -5.12 -5.98 9.93
C LEU A 203 -6.39 -5.33 10.49
N LEU A 204 -7.59 -5.76 10.10
CA LEU A 204 -8.84 -5.05 10.44
C LEU A 204 -9.73 -5.76 11.46
N ASP A 205 -9.74 -7.10 11.50
CA ASP A 205 -10.80 -7.85 12.18
C ASP A 205 -10.63 -7.87 13.72
N ALA A 206 -9.39 -7.71 14.20
CA ALA A 206 -9.08 -7.70 15.64
C ALA A 206 -8.94 -6.29 16.22
N VAL A 207 -9.32 -5.23 15.51
CA VAL A 207 -9.16 -3.85 16.00
C VAL A 207 -9.86 -3.61 17.33
N ASP A 208 -11.00 -4.27 17.59
CA ASP A 208 -11.69 -4.13 18.88
C ASP A 208 -10.86 -4.66 20.05
N GLN A 209 -9.98 -5.64 19.83
CA GLN A 209 -9.02 -6.07 20.85
C GLN A 209 -7.96 -5.00 21.10
N TYR A 210 -7.40 -4.44 20.04
CA TYR A 210 -6.43 -3.35 20.15
C TYR A 210 -7.00 -2.13 20.89
N VAL A 211 -8.25 -1.75 20.60
CA VAL A 211 -8.92 -0.59 21.22
C VAL A 211 -9.25 -0.84 22.69
N ARG A 212 -9.49 -2.09 23.12
CA ARG A 212 -9.64 -2.40 24.55
C ARG A 212 -8.36 -2.23 25.34
N ASP A 213 -7.23 -2.56 24.70
CA ASP A 213 -5.90 -2.55 25.33
C ASP A 213 -5.17 -1.20 25.15
N SER A 214 -5.70 -0.31 24.29
CA SER A 214 -5.17 1.03 24.03
C SER A 214 -6.19 2.11 24.43
N ALA A 215 -5.75 3.37 24.49
CA ALA A 215 -6.64 4.52 24.65
C ALA A 215 -7.06 5.13 23.29
N GLU A 216 -6.85 4.42 22.19
CA GLU A 216 -7.14 4.91 20.83
C GLU A 216 -8.59 4.66 20.43
N GLU A 217 -9.17 5.58 19.67
CA GLU A 217 -10.51 5.44 19.10
C GLU A 217 -10.54 4.42 17.96
N ARG A 218 -11.54 3.53 17.96
CA ARG A 218 -11.70 2.47 16.94
C ARG A 218 -11.66 3.01 15.51
N SER A 219 -12.38 4.10 15.25
CA SER A 219 -12.45 4.72 13.93
C SER A 219 -11.11 5.28 13.47
N ALA A 220 -10.27 5.78 14.39
CA ALA A 220 -8.93 6.26 14.09
C ALA A 220 -7.99 5.12 13.71
N VAL A 221 -8.04 4.01 14.46
CA VAL A 221 -7.26 2.80 14.18
C VAL A 221 -7.64 2.20 12.83
N LEU A 222 -8.95 2.01 12.57
CA LEU A 222 -9.46 1.53 11.28
C LEU A 222 -9.07 2.47 10.14
N SER A 223 -9.14 3.79 10.36
CA SER A 223 -8.74 4.76 9.33
C SER A 223 -7.26 4.64 8.99
N LYS A 224 -6.39 4.54 10.00
CA LYS A 224 -4.95 4.39 9.83
C LYS A 224 -4.60 3.09 9.10
N ARG A 225 -5.16 1.97 9.56
CA ARG A 225 -4.91 0.66 8.94
C ARG A 225 -5.49 0.56 7.54
N GLY A 226 -6.71 1.07 7.33
CA GLY A 226 -7.32 1.16 6.01
C GLY A 226 -6.51 2.00 5.03
N ALA A 227 -5.96 3.14 5.46
CA ALA A 227 -5.06 3.96 4.65
C ALA A 227 -3.75 3.23 4.31
N GLY A 228 -3.15 2.50 5.25
CA GLY A 228 -1.96 1.68 4.99
C GLY A 228 -2.24 0.53 4.01
N ILE A 229 -3.41 -0.12 4.08
CA ILE A 229 -3.82 -1.14 3.11
C ILE A 229 -4.06 -0.52 1.72
N ALA A 230 -4.70 0.66 1.66
CA ALA A 230 -4.85 1.40 0.41
C ALA A 230 -3.50 1.74 -0.22
N LEU A 231 -2.50 2.14 0.60
CA LEU A 231 -1.13 2.33 0.17
C LEU A 231 -0.50 1.03 -0.34
N GLY A 232 -0.71 -0.11 0.33
CA GLY A 232 -0.26 -1.43 -0.14
C GLY A 232 -0.84 -1.77 -1.53
N CYS A 233 -2.14 -1.56 -1.73
CA CYS A 233 -2.78 -1.71 -3.04
C CYS A 233 -2.18 -0.77 -4.10
N PHE A 234 -1.90 0.47 -3.74
CA PHE A 234 -1.26 1.46 -4.61
C PHE A 234 0.19 1.08 -4.95
N ILE A 235 0.95 0.52 -4.00
CA ILE A 235 2.30 0.03 -4.27
C ILE A 235 2.25 -1.12 -5.29
N LEU A 236 1.35 -2.08 -5.10
CA LEU A 236 1.16 -3.19 -6.02
C LEU A 236 0.68 -2.70 -7.40
N LEU A 237 -0.09 -1.62 -7.46
CA LEU A 237 -0.44 -0.95 -8.72
C LEU A 237 0.80 -0.45 -9.46
N HIS A 238 1.70 0.24 -8.76
CA HIS A 238 2.90 0.80 -9.37
C HIS A 238 3.97 -0.25 -9.67
N ALA A 239 3.94 -1.38 -8.97
CA ALA A 239 4.73 -2.56 -9.28
C ALA A 239 4.26 -3.26 -10.57
N THR A 240 2.99 -3.11 -10.96
CA THR A 240 2.39 -3.76 -12.13
C THR A 240 2.32 -2.81 -13.33
N ARG A 241 2.35 -3.36 -14.55
CA ARG A 241 2.20 -2.54 -15.77
C ARG A 241 0.79 -1.96 -15.83
N ARG A 242 0.64 -0.78 -16.45
CA ARG A 242 -0.67 -0.14 -16.66
C ARG A 242 -1.72 -1.07 -17.28
N SER A 243 -1.32 -1.88 -18.26
CA SER A 243 -2.20 -2.86 -18.90
C SER A 243 -2.75 -3.95 -17.96
N ALA A 244 -2.20 -4.07 -16.75
CA ALA A 244 -2.67 -5.01 -15.72
C ALA A 244 -3.65 -4.37 -14.73
N TRP A 245 -3.99 -3.08 -14.87
CA TRP A 245 -4.96 -2.42 -14.00
C TRP A 245 -6.37 -3.00 -14.14
N ALA A 246 -6.70 -3.49 -15.34
CA ALA A 246 -7.93 -4.25 -15.64
C ALA A 246 -7.92 -5.67 -15.06
N GLY A 247 -6.87 -6.00 -14.32
CA GLY A 247 -6.49 -7.37 -14.01
C GLY A 247 -5.58 -7.95 -15.09
N SER A 248 -4.91 -9.03 -14.73
CA SER A 248 -4.15 -9.88 -15.64
C SER A 248 -4.60 -11.33 -15.48
N SER A 249 -3.93 -12.26 -16.15
CA SER A 249 -4.11 -13.68 -15.85
C SER A 249 -3.63 -14.08 -14.45
N SER A 250 -2.85 -13.22 -13.78
CA SER A 250 -2.20 -13.51 -12.50
C SER A 250 -2.59 -12.57 -11.35
N HIS A 251 -3.21 -11.41 -11.62
CA HIS A 251 -3.59 -10.47 -10.56
C HIS A 251 -4.99 -9.89 -10.79
N PRO A 252 -5.80 -9.73 -9.73
CA PRO A 252 -7.14 -9.16 -9.86
C PRO A 252 -7.09 -7.65 -10.19
N PRO A 253 -8.15 -7.10 -10.81
CA PRO A 253 -8.22 -5.68 -11.12
C PRO A 253 -8.08 -4.81 -9.87
N LEU A 254 -7.35 -3.70 -9.95
CA LEU A 254 -7.17 -2.79 -8.81
C LEU A 254 -8.51 -2.30 -8.26
N ALA A 255 -9.43 -1.90 -9.15
CA ALA A 255 -10.74 -1.42 -8.75
C ALA A 255 -11.49 -2.45 -7.91
N LYS A 256 -11.38 -3.75 -8.24
CA LYS A 256 -11.97 -4.85 -7.45
C LYS A 256 -11.36 -4.89 -6.04
N ARG A 257 -10.03 -4.84 -5.92
CA ARG A 257 -9.32 -4.84 -4.61
C ARG A 257 -9.74 -3.65 -3.75
N LEU A 258 -9.80 -2.45 -4.35
CA LEU A 258 -10.19 -1.22 -3.64
C LEU A 258 -11.66 -1.21 -3.23
N ARG A 259 -12.58 -1.75 -4.03
CA ARG A 259 -14.00 -1.90 -3.62
C ARG A 259 -14.15 -2.81 -2.42
N VAL A 260 -13.44 -3.94 -2.43
CA VAL A 260 -13.48 -4.88 -1.30
C VAL A 260 -12.90 -4.22 -0.04
N LEU A 261 -11.83 -3.44 -0.16
CA LEU A 261 -11.31 -2.63 0.95
C LEU A 261 -12.35 -1.62 1.45
N ALA A 262 -12.93 -0.82 0.55
CA ALA A 262 -13.92 0.21 0.88
C ALA A 262 -15.18 -0.37 1.54
N ALA A 263 -15.56 -1.61 1.20
CA ALA A 263 -16.67 -2.30 1.86
C ALA A 263 -16.34 -2.81 3.28
N ARG A 264 -15.05 -2.88 3.64
CA ARG A 264 -14.57 -3.43 4.93
C ARG A 264 -14.11 -2.38 5.92
N VAL A 265 -13.71 -1.19 5.47
CA VAL A 265 -13.32 -0.10 6.36
C VAL A 265 -14.56 0.64 6.85
N ASP A 266 -15.01 0.25 8.04
CA ASP A 266 -16.17 0.82 8.72
C ASP A 266 -15.78 2.07 9.53
N VAL A 267 -15.69 3.21 8.84
CA VAL A 267 -15.33 4.52 9.41
C VAL A 267 -16.26 5.61 8.86
N PRO A 268 -16.44 6.73 9.59
CA PRO A 268 -17.23 7.85 9.11
C PRO A 268 -16.81 8.32 7.72
N ASP A 269 -17.77 8.80 6.94
CA ASP A 269 -17.63 9.20 5.55
C ASP A 269 -16.59 10.32 5.30
N ASP A 270 -16.22 11.06 6.34
CA ASP A 270 -15.24 12.14 6.31
C ASP A 270 -13.88 11.78 6.95
N ALA A 271 -13.71 10.52 7.37
CA ALA A 271 -12.50 10.03 8.03
C ALA A 271 -11.27 10.10 7.13
N LEU A 272 -10.08 10.08 7.77
CA LEU A 272 -8.79 10.18 7.09
C LEU A 272 -8.60 9.13 5.99
N HIS A 273 -9.10 7.91 6.18
CA HIS A 273 -9.01 6.85 5.17
C HIS A 273 -9.60 7.28 3.82
N TRP A 274 -10.80 7.84 3.82
CA TRP A 274 -11.47 8.26 2.59
C TRP A 274 -10.74 9.43 1.94
N ARG A 275 -10.27 10.41 2.72
CA ARG A 275 -9.49 11.53 2.20
C ARG A 275 -8.18 11.08 1.55
N PHE A 276 -7.49 10.15 2.21
CA PHE A 276 -6.24 9.57 1.69
C PHE A 276 -6.47 8.75 0.43
N LEU A 277 -7.49 7.88 0.42
CA LEU A 277 -7.83 7.08 -0.76
C LEU A 277 -8.30 7.96 -1.93
N ALA A 278 -9.10 9.00 -1.66
CA ALA A 278 -9.51 9.96 -2.68
C ALA A 278 -8.31 10.68 -3.28
N ALA A 279 -7.38 11.17 -2.47
CA ALA A 279 -6.16 11.83 -2.93
C ALA A 279 -5.32 10.91 -3.84
N LEU A 280 -5.16 9.63 -3.45
CA LEU A 280 -4.47 8.64 -4.28
C LEU A 280 -5.18 8.39 -5.60
N LEU A 281 -6.51 8.23 -5.60
CA LEU A 281 -7.28 7.99 -6.82
C LEU A 281 -7.26 9.19 -7.76
N LEU A 282 -7.42 10.41 -7.23
CA LEU A 282 -7.29 11.65 -7.99
C LEU A 282 -5.90 11.75 -8.60
N ALA A 283 -4.85 11.52 -7.81
CA ALA A 283 -3.47 11.47 -8.28
C ALA A 283 -3.29 10.53 -9.48
N VAL A 284 -3.73 9.28 -9.32
CA VAL A 284 -3.60 8.23 -10.35
C VAL A 284 -4.34 8.62 -11.62
N LEU A 285 -5.63 8.97 -11.51
CA LEU A 285 -6.47 9.30 -12.65
C LEU A 285 -6.02 10.58 -13.37
N ARG A 286 -5.52 11.56 -12.62
CA ARG A 286 -5.02 12.81 -13.16
C ARG A 286 -3.72 12.62 -13.94
N GLN A 287 -2.76 11.88 -13.38
CA GLN A 287 -1.51 11.54 -14.07
C GLN A 287 -1.75 10.73 -15.34
N ASP A 288 -2.83 9.95 -15.33
CA ASP A 288 -3.24 9.15 -16.45
C ASP A 288 -4.02 9.91 -17.54
N GLY A 289 -4.45 11.13 -17.26
CA GLY A 289 -5.34 11.88 -18.16
C GLY A 289 -6.77 11.34 -18.21
N SER A 290 -7.13 10.47 -17.27
CA SER A 290 -8.41 9.77 -17.18
C SER A 290 -9.38 10.39 -16.17
N LEU A 291 -8.97 11.43 -15.43
CA LEU A 291 -9.83 12.10 -14.47
C LEU A 291 -10.95 12.89 -15.18
N PRO A 292 -12.24 12.59 -14.92
CA PRO A 292 -13.35 13.30 -15.54
C PRO A 292 -13.34 14.80 -15.22
N SER A 293 -14.00 15.61 -16.04
CA SER A 293 -14.19 17.04 -15.79
C SER A 293 -15.01 17.31 -14.53
N SER A 294 -15.94 16.41 -14.22
CA SER A 294 -16.86 16.50 -13.10
C SER A 294 -17.07 15.14 -12.44
N VAL A 295 -16.92 15.10 -11.12
CA VAL A 295 -17.26 13.99 -10.23
C VAL A 295 -17.99 14.57 -9.02
N PRO A 296 -19.30 14.83 -9.10
CA PRO A 296 -20.08 15.30 -7.97
C PRO A 296 -20.11 14.25 -6.87
N ALA A 297 -19.83 14.63 -5.63
CA ALA A 297 -19.89 13.73 -4.49
C ALA A 297 -20.65 14.35 -3.30
N ASP A 298 -21.26 13.49 -2.50
CA ASP A 298 -21.97 13.87 -1.27
C ASP A 298 -21.12 13.65 0.00
N SER A 299 -20.02 12.90 -0.14
CA SER A 299 -19.03 12.65 0.92
C SER A 299 -17.71 12.15 0.33
N TRP A 300 -16.65 12.07 1.15
CA TRP A 300 -15.37 11.52 0.69
C TRP A 300 -15.46 10.03 0.38
N ARG A 301 -16.28 9.29 1.13
CA ARG A 301 -16.59 7.89 0.80
C ARG A 301 -17.23 7.75 -0.57
N ASP A 302 -18.25 8.56 -0.85
CA ASP A 302 -18.92 8.58 -2.16
C ASP A 302 -17.95 8.98 -3.29
N ALA A 303 -17.13 10.02 -3.07
CA ALA A 303 -16.07 10.41 -4.00
C ALA A 303 -15.11 9.24 -4.30
N CYS A 304 -14.64 8.51 -3.29
CA CYS A 304 -13.80 7.32 -3.49
C CYS A 304 -14.50 6.26 -4.34
N LEU A 305 -15.75 5.92 -4.03
CA LEU A 305 -16.50 4.89 -4.76
C LEU A 305 -16.71 5.26 -6.23
N LYS A 306 -17.00 6.53 -6.51
CA LYS A 306 -17.11 7.08 -7.87
C LYS A 306 -15.78 7.04 -8.61
N LEU A 307 -14.69 7.48 -7.99
CA LEU A 307 -13.35 7.45 -8.57
C LEU A 307 -12.85 6.01 -8.81
N ILE A 308 -13.17 5.05 -7.93
CA ILE A 308 -12.90 3.62 -8.17
C ILE A 308 -13.67 3.13 -9.41
N GLY A 309 -14.90 3.60 -9.62
CA GLY A 309 -15.66 3.34 -10.85
C GLY A 309 -14.97 3.88 -12.10
N VAL A 310 -14.36 5.06 -12.03
CA VAL A 310 -13.55 5.61 -13.13
C VAL A 310 -12.34 4.71 -13.41
N VAL A 311 -11.59 4.32 -12.36
CA VAL A 311 -10.43 3.40 -12.51
C VAL A 311 -10.85 2.11 -13.21
N GLU A 312 -12.01 1.53 -12.89
CA GLU A 312 -12.51 0.34 -13.59
C GLU A 312 -12.83 0.60 -15.07
N SER A 313 -13.34 1.79 -15.41
CA SER A 313 -13.74 2.12 -16.78
C SER A 313 -12.57 2.41 -17.74
N VAL A 314 -11.42 2.83 -17.19
CA VAL A 314 -10.22 3.22 -17.97
C VAL A 314 -9.11 2.17 -17.93
N ALA A 315 -9.32 1.13 -17.12
CA ALA A 315 -8.48 -0.05 -17.03
C ALA A 315 -8.72 -0.96 -18.24
#